data_AF-A0A350WNF7-F1
#
_entry.id   AF-A0A350WNF7-F1
#
_cell.length_a   1.000
_cell.length_b   1.000
_cell.length_c   1.000
_cell.angle_alpha   90.00
_cell.angle_beta   90.00
_cell.angle_gamma   90.00
#
_symmetry.space_group_name_H-M   'P 1'
#
loop_
_entity.id
_entity.type
_entity.pdbx_description
1 polymer ?
#
loop_
_entity_poly.entity_id
_entity_poly.type
_entity_poly.pdbx_seq_one_letter_code
_entity_poly.pdbx_strand_id
1 'polypeptide(L)' 'MSTQTCEQVMEEKKVSPRTSSNVEPSTRSIFTRQTGQALISLGMLFKHVPPFNETIERSTGETLISIGRKLSK' A
#
# COMPACT_ATOMS: atom_id res chain seq x y z
N MET A 1 -31.72 12.69 -26.66
CA MET A 1 -30.33 13.18 -26.54
C MET A 1 -30.37 14.45 -25.73
N SER A 2 -30.39 14.33 -24.39
CA SER A 2 -30.36 15.47 -23.47
C SER A 2 -29.12 15.35 -22.62
N THR A 3 -28.16 16.26 -22.81
CA THR A 3 -27.09 16.49 -21.85
C THR A 3 -27.30 17.89 -21.29
N GLN A 4 -28.11 17.93 -20.23
CA GLN A 4 -28.29 19.11 -19.39
C GLN A 4 -27.10 19.17 -18.44
N THR A 5 -26.32 20.25 -18.57
CA THR A 5 -25.36 20.72 -17.59
C THR A 5 -26.04 20.81 -16.22
N CYS A 6 -25.55 20.05 -15.23
CA CYS A 6 -25.95 20.20 -13.84
C CYS A 6 -24.76 20.69 -13.02
N GLU A 7 -24.99 21.85 -12.45
CA GLU A 7 -24.11 22.71 -11.69
C GLU A 7 -23.62 22.02 -10.41
N GLN A 8 -22.32 22.11 -10.12
CA GLN A 8 -21.76 21.77 -8.82
C GLN A 8 -22.19 22.84 -7.81
N VAL A 9 -23.13 22.49 -6.93
CA VAL A 9 -23.44 23.29 -5.74
C VAL A 9 -22.68 22.70 -4.55
N MET A 10 -21.87 23.54 -3.93
CA MET A 10 -21.16 23.33 -2.67
C MET A 10 -22.13 22.94 -1.56
N GLU A 11 -21.82 21.89 -0.79
CA GLU A 11 -22.40 21.70 0.54
C GLU A 11 -21.25 21.69 1.57
N GLU A 12 -21.10 22.81 2.27
CA GLU A 12 -20.33 22.91 3.51
C GLU A 12 -20.90 21.93 4.53
N LYS A 13 -20.24 20.78 4.73
CA LYS A 13 -20.51 19.96 5.90
C LYS A 13 -19.62 20.42 7.05
N LYS A 14 -20.20 21.24 7.93
CA LYS A 14 -19.67 21.58 9.27
C LYS A 14 -19.14 20.33 9.97
N VAL A 15 -17.82 20.23 10.11
CA VAL A 15 -17.17 19.19 10.92
C VAL A 15 -17.05 19.72 12.36
N SER A 16 -17.87 19.12 13.22
CA SER A 16 -17.76 19.17 14.69
C SER A 16 -16.30 18.92 15.13
N PRO A 17 -15.74 19.69 16.09
CA PRO A 17 -14.39 19.45 16.57
C PRO A 17 -14.42 18.24 17.51
N ARG A 18 -14.43 17.03 16.94
CA ARG A 18 -14.01 15.84 17.65
C ARG A 18 -12.50 15.83 17.61
N THR A 19 -11.89 16.08 18.76
CA THR A 19 -10.49 15.86 19.09
C THR A 19 -10.11 14.42 18.69
N SER A 20 -9.75 14.26 17.44
CA SER A 20 -9.24 13.03 16.86
C SER A 20 -7.84 13.44 16.48
N SER A 21 -6.84 12.93 17.19
CA SER A 21 -5.45 13.03 16.79
C SER A 21 -5.28 12.28 15.47
N ASN A 22 -5.75 12.89 14.38
CA ASN A 22 -5.57 12.42 13.02
C ASN A 22 -4.13 12.77 12.65
N VAL A 23 -3.20 11.99 13.17
CA VAL A 23 -1.80 12.05 12.74
C VAL A 23 -1.83 11.48 11.34
N GLU A 24 -1.97 12.36 10.35
CA GLU A 24 -1.83 12.02 8.94
C GLU A 24 -0.58 11.15 8.77
N PRO A 25 -0.69 9.98 8.11
CA PRO A 25 0.46 9.11 7.93
C PRO A 25 1.52 9.88 7.17
N SER A 26 2.68 10.08 7.79
CA SER A 26 3.80 10.75 7.14
C SER A 26 4.13 10.09 5.80
N THR A 27 4.61 10.85 4.82
CA THR A 27 5.08 10.31 3.53
C THR A 27 6.04 9.14 3.71
N ARG A 28 6.89 9.21 4.75
CA ARG A 28 7.79 8.13 5.16
C ARG A 28 7.02 6.86 5.56
N SER A 29 5.96 6.98 6.37
CA SER A 29 5.12 5.85 6.78
C SER A 29 4.45 5.19 5.58
N ILE A 30 3.93 5.98 4.64
CA ILE A 30 3.29 5.47 3.42
C ILE A 30 4.33 4.73 2.57
N PHE A 31 5.48 5.34 2.32
CA PHE A 31 6.56 4.75 1.52
C PHE A 31 7.11 3.48 2.16
N THR A 32 7.27 3.46 3.49
CA THR A 32 7.75 2.29 4.22
C THR A 32 6.79 1.11 4.04
N ARG A 33 5.49 1.37 4.19
CA ARG A 33 4.45 0.35 4.01
C ARG A 33 4.40 -0.17 2.57
N GLN A 34 4.46 0.72 1.58
CA GLN A 34 4.49 0.36 0.16
C GLN A 34 5.74 -0.47 -0.19
N THR A 35 6.90 -0.05 0.31
CA THR A 35 8.15 -0.81 0.17
C THR A 35 8.00 -2.21 0.78
N GLY A 36 7.39 -2.32 1.96
CA GLY A 36 7.11 -3.61 2.58
C GLY A 36 6.23 -4.52 1.72
N GLN A 37 5.18 -3.97 1.09
CA GLN A 37 4.33 -4.71 0.17
C GLN A 37 5.08 -5.16 -1.09
N ALA A 38 5.91 -4.29 -1.67
CA ALA A 38 6.74 -4.63 -2.82
C ALA A 38 7.69 -5.79 -2.52
N LEU A 39 8.33 -5.79 -1.35
CA LEU A 39 9.21 -6.88 -0.92
C LEU A 39 8.46 -8.20 -0.72
N ILE A 40 7.24 -8.15 -0.15
CA ILE A 40 6.41 -9.36 -0.03
C ILE A 40 6.09 -9.92 -1.41
N SER A 41 5.63 -9.07 -2.34
CA SER A 41 5.30 -9.49 -3.71
C SER A 41 6.50 -10.08 -4.44
N LEU A 42 7.67 -9.44 -4.32
CA LEU A 42 8.91 -9.94 -4.94
C LEU A 42 9.36 -11.26 -4.30
N GLY A 43 9.26 -11.39 -2.99
CA GLY A 43 9.59 -12.63 -2.31
C GLY A 43 8.63 -13.78 -2.67
N MET A 44 7.35 -13.49 -2.89
CA MET A 44 6.38 -14.47 -3.40
C MET A 44 6.72 -14.91 -4.83
N LEU A 45 7.12 -13.96 -5.70
CA LEU A 45 7.60 -14.26 -7.05
C LEU A 45 8.80 -15.23 -6.99
N PHE A 46 9.81 -14.90 -6.19
CA PHE A 46 11.01 -15.73 -6.04
C PHE A 46 10.74 -17.08 -5.39
N LYS A 47 9.71 -17.20 -4.56
CA LYS A 47 9.40 -18.46 -3.88
C LYS A 47 8.53 -19.40 -4.73
N HIS A 48 7.69 -18.87 -5.61
CA HIS A 48 6.60 -19.65 -6.20
C HIS A 48 6.51 -19.60 -7.73
N VAL A 49 7.18 -18.66 -8.40
CA VAL A 49 6.98 -18.44 -9.83
C VAL A 49 8.21 -18.89 -10.63
N PRO A 50 8.08 -19.88 -11.53
CA PRO A 50 9.14 -20.23 -12.47
C PRO A 50 9.44 -19.09 -13.47
N PRO A 51 10.69 -18.95 -13.93
CA PRO A 51 11.87 -19.75 -13.54
C PRO A 51 12.54 -19.22 -12.25
N PHE A 52 11.97 -18.20 -11.60
CA PHE A 52 12.60 -17.53 -10.46
C PHE A 52 12.75 -18.46 -9.26
N ASN A 53 11.76 -19.28 -8.95
CA ASN A 53 11.81 -20.24 -7.85
C ASN A 53 12.82 -21.39 -8.05
N GLU A 54 13.24 -21.64 -9.28
CA GLU A 54 14.25 -22.64 -9.62
C GLU A 54 15.66 -22.03 -9.65
N THR A 55 15.75 -20.75 -10.03
CA THR A 55 17.03 -20.05 -10.22
C THR A 55 17.50 -19.33 -8.95
N ILE A 56 16.57 -18.88 -8.11
CA ILE A 56 16.84 -18.10 -6.90
C ILE A 56 16.65 -19.01 -5.69
N GLU A 57 17.57 -18.93 -4.73
CA GLU A 57 17.47 -19.71 -3.50
C GLU A 57 16.17 -19.36 -2.76
N ARG A 58 15.41 -20.40 -2.36
CA ARG A 58 14.15 -20.25 -1.64
C ARG A 58 14.25 -19.37 -0.40
N SER A 59 15.39 -19.42 0.30
CA SER A 59 15.67 -18.59 1.47
C SER A 59 15.68 -17.09 1.16
N THR A 60 16.04 -16.70 -0.06
CA THR A 60 15.99 -15.29 -0.53
C THR A 60 14.54 -14.80 -0.59
N GLY A 61 13.64 -15.58 -1.19
CA GLY A 61 12.21 -15.25 -1.23
C GLY A 61 11.60 -15.15 0.18
N GLU A 62 11.96 -16.08 1.07
CA GLU A 62 11.50 -16.07 2.46
C GLU A 62 12.05 -14.87 3.25
N THR A 63 13.30 -14.48 3.00
CA THR A 63 13.93 -13.30 3.59
C THR A 63 13.22 -12.02 3.15
N LEU A 64 12.92 -11.85 1.87
CA LEU A 64 12.18 -10.69 1.35
C LEU A 64 10.78 -10.59 1.97
N ILE A 65 10.06 -11.71 2.06
CA ILE A 65 8.75 -11.76 2.73
C ILE A 65 8.87 -11.35 4.20
N SER A 66 9.90 -11.84 4.90
CA SER A 66 10.13 -11.51 6.32
C SER A 66 10.42 -10.02 6.53
N ILE A 67 11.31 -9.44 5.74
CA ILE A 67 11.61 -7.99 5.79
C ILE A 67 10.37 -7.18 5.44
N GLY A 68 9.67 -7.53 4.36
CA GLY A 68 8.48 -6.81 3.92
C GLY A 68 7.38 -6.80 4.97
N ARG A 69 7.15 -7.92 5.67
CA ARG A 69 6.21 -8.00 6.80
C ARG A 69 6.61 -7.13 8.00
N LYS A 70 7.91 -6.90 8.22
CA LYS A 70 8.38 -5.98 9.27
C LYS A 70 8.16 -4.51 8.89
N LEU A 71 8.25 -4.18 7.61
CA LEU A 71 8.06 -2.82 7.10
C LEU A 71 6.60 -2.44 6.83
N SER A 72 5.71 -3.41 6.64
CA SER A 72 4.27 -3.18 6.43
C SER A 72 3.44 -3.08 7.70
N LYS A 73 4.05 -3.27 8.88
CA LYS A 73 3.43 -3.04 10.19
C LYS A 73 3.53 -1.57 10.56
#